data_AF-A0A1I4P5I3-F1
#
_entry.id   AF-A0A1I4P5I3-F1
#
_cell.length_a   1.000
_cell.length_b   1.000
_cell.length_c   1.000
_cell.angle_alpha   90.00
_cell.angle_beta   90.00
_cell.angle_gamma   90.00
#
_symmetry.space_group_name_H-M   'P 1'
#
loop_
_entity.id
_entity.type
_entity.pdbx_description
1 polymer ?
#
loop_
_entity_poly.entity_id
_entity_poly.type
_entity_poly.pdbx_seq_one_letter_code
_entity_poly.pdbx_strand_id
1 'polypeptide(L)' 'MGENVEEKPVNSFRVCLNCGYQRGFHVHFKDVSEGKARLGLICPNCGQSYDIGWLTADVPELKPEKEEVYGELDH' A
#
# COMPACT_ATOMS: atom_id res chain seq x y z
N MET A 1 38.66 13.80 -14.48
CA MET A 1 37.31 14.29 -14.14
C MET A 1 36.46 13.07 -13.88
N GLY A 2 36.14 12.77 -12.62
CA GLY A 2 35.28 11.63 -12.27
C GLY A 2 33.86 12.13 -12.09
N GLU A 3 32.97 11.75 -12.99
CA GLU A 3 31.54 12.07 -12.92
C GLU A 3 30.95 11.25 -11.76
N ASN A 4 30.65 11.90 -10.64
CA ASN A 4 29.84 11.31 -9.57
C ASN A 4 28.38 11.37 -10.04
N VAL A 5 27.88 10.25 -10.56
CA VAL A 5 26.45 10.08 -10.79
C VAL A 5 25.82 9.76 -9.44
N GLU A 6 25.34 10.80 -8.75
CA GLU A 6 24.37 10.62 -7.66
C GLU A 6 23.09 10.02 -8.27
N GLU A 7 22.96 8.69 -8.22
CA GLU A 7 21.69 7.99 -8.45
C GLU A 7 20.69 8.46 -7.40
N LYS A 8 19.93 9.51 -7.74
CA LYS A 8 18.77 9.92 -6.96
C LYS A 8 17.83 8.72 -6.88
N PRO A 9 17.50 8.24 -5.68
CA PRO A 9 16.53 7.18 -5.55
C PRO A 9 15.19 7.71 -6.08
N VAL A 10 14.79 7.29 -7.29
CA VAL A 10 13.43 7.45 -7.82
C VAL A 10 12.54 6.42 -7.10
N ASN A 11 12.62 6.36 -5.76
CA ASN A 11 12.11 5.28 -4.91
C ASN A 11 10.66 5.52 -4.48
N SER A 12 9.82 5.98 -5.39
CA SER A 12 8.39 6.03 -5.13
C SER A 12 7.69 5.03 -6.05
N PHE A 13 7.39 3.84 -5.52
CA PHE A 13 6.55 2.85 -6.17
C PHE A 13 5.11 3.38 -6.27
N ARG A 14 4.88 4.24 -7.27
CA ARG A 14 3.62 4.94 -7.54
C ARG A 14 3.00 4.54 -8.88
N VAL A 15 3.78 3.83 -9.72
CA VAL A 15 3.40 3.47 -11.09
C VAL A 15 3.01 2.00 -11.16
N CYS A 16 1.81 1.70 -11.66
CA CYS A 16 1.37 0.36 -11.98
C CYS A 16 2.14 -0.19 -13.18
N LEU A 17 2.83 -1.31 -13.00
CA LEU A 17 3.59 -1.98 -14.06
C LEU A 17 2.70 -2.61 -15.15
N ASN A 18 1.42 -2.81 -14.88
CA ASN A 18 0.48 -3.40 -15.83
C ASN A 18 -0.18 -2.35 -16.75
N CYS A 19 -0.57 -1.18 -16.23
CA CYS A 19 -1.33 -0.18 -16.99
C CYS A 19 -0.73 1.24 -16.96
N GLY A 20 0.40 1.45 -16.29
CA GLY A 20 1.07 2.74 -16.22
C GLY A 20 0.41 3.77 -15.28
N TYR A 21 -0.60 3.39 -14.50
CA TYR A 21 -1.26 4.30 -13.55
C TYR A 21 -0.28 4.87 -12.51
N GLN A 22 -0.19 6.19 -12.35
CA GLN A 22 0.89 6.85 -11.58
C GLN A 22 0.45 7.50 -10.25
N ARG A 23 -0.82 7.35 -9.84
CA ARG A 23 -1.35 8.02 -8.65
C ARG A 23 -1.30 7.14 -7.39
N GLY A 24 -0.48 6.09 -7.40
CA GLY A 24 -0.36 5.15 -6.27
C GLY A 24 -1.37 4.00 -6.32
N PHE A 25 -1.39 3.21 -5.26
CA PHE A 25 -2.19 1.98 -5.15
C PHE A 25 -3.10 2.06 -3.93
N HIS A 26 -4.25 1.40 -3.99
CA HIS A 26 -5.03 1.13 -2.77
C HIS A 26 -4.36 -0.01 -2.00
N VAL A 27 -4.37 0.07 -0.68
CA VAL A 27 -3.86 -1.00 0.20
C VAL A 27 -5.03 -1.86 0.62
N HIS A 28 -4.87 -3.17 0.58
CA HIS A 28 -5.83 -4.12 1.14
C HIS A 28 -5.13 -5.12 2.04
N PHE A 29 -5.85 -5.63 3.04
CA PHE A 29 -5.37 -6.69 3.92
C PHE A 29 -5.82 -8.04 3.38
N LYS A 30 -4.97 -9.04 3.50
CA LYS A 30 -5.25 -10.42 3.14
C LYS A 30 -4.88 -11.32 4.31
N ASP A 31 -5.83 -12.09 4.81
CA ASP A 31 -5.59 -13.02 5.89
C ASP A 31 -4.64 -14.14 5.45
N VAL A 32 -3.60 -14.41 6.24
CA VAL A 32 -2.56 -15.40 5.91
C VAL A 32 -2.41 -16.50 6.95
N SER A 33 -3.35 -16.58 7.91
CA SER A 33 -3.41 -17.49 9.08
C SER A 33 -2.81 -16.91 10.37
N GLU A 34 -3.38 -17.32 11.51
CA GLU A 34 -2.97 -17.04 12.91
C GLU A 34 -2.40 -15.64 13.17
N GLY A 35 -3.30 -14.66 13.22
CA GLY A 35 -2.98 -13.34 13.76
C GLY A 35 -2.10 -12.49 12.85
N LYS A 36 -1.93 -12.84 11.57
CA LYS A 36 -1.16 -12.04 10.60
C LYS A 36 -1.96 -11.78 9.34
N ALA A 37 -1.88 -10.55 8.85
CA ALA A 37 -2.32 -10.19 7.51
C ALA A 37 -1.14 -9.83 6.62
N ARG A 38 -1.28 -10.09 5.33
CA ARG A 38 -0.45 -9.51 4.28
C ARG A 38 -1.09 -8.25 3.76
N LEU A 39 -0.28 -7.23 3.54
CA LEU A 39 -0.69 -6.05 2.79
C LEU A 39 -0.46 -6.31 1.30
N GLY A 40 -1.52 -6.20 0.52
CA GLY A 40 -1.48 -6.16 -0.93
C GLY A 40 -1.75 -4.75 -1.44
N LEU A 41 -1.14 -4.40 -2.56
CA LEU A 41 -1.35 -3.16 -3.29
C LEU A 41 -2.22 -3.45 -4.52
N ILE A 42 -3.40 -2.84 -4.62
CA ILE A 42 -4.28 -2.97 -5.77
C ILE A 42 -4.32 -1.69 -6.59
N CYS A 43 -4.10 -1.82 -7.90
CA CYS A 43 -4.19 -0.71 -8.83
C CYS A 43 -5.67 -0.33 -9.03
N PRO A 44 -6.08 0.92 -8.75
CA PRO A 44 -7.48 1.33 -8.92
C PRO A 44 -7.92 1.40 -10.39
N ASN A 45 -6.98 1.54 -11.33
CA ASN A 45 -7.29 1.62 -12.76
C ASN A 45 -7.57 0.26 -13.42
N CYS A 46 -6.72 -0.75 -13.17
CA CYS A 46 -6.82 -2.05 -13.84
C CYS A 46 -7.12 -3.23 -12.91
N GLY A 47 -7.18 -3.01 -11.59
CA GLY A 47 -7.41 -4.08 -10.60
C GLY A 47 -6.20 -4.98 -10.33
N GLN A 48 -5.06 -4.74 -10.98
CA GLN A 48 -3.85 -5.54 -10.75
C GLN A 48 -3.42 -5.45 -9.28
N SER A 49 -3.26 -6.61 -8.65
CA SER A 49 -2.76 -6.73 -7.28
C SER A 49 -1.27 -7.03 -7.28
N TYR A 50 -0.54 -6.42 -6.36
CA TYR A 50 0.89 -6.62 -6.10
C TYR A 50 1.08 -7.01 -4.64
N ASP A 51 1.82 -8.09 -4.40
CA ASP A 51 2.26 -8.48 -3.06
C ASP A 51 3.70 -7.99 -2.87
N ILE A 52 3.91 -7.19 -1.84
CA ILE A 52 5.23 -6.63 -1.50
C ILE A 52 5.89 -7.37 -0.32
N GLY A 53 5.36 -8.52 0.08
CA GLY A 53 5.85 -9.31 1.21
C GLY A 53 5.64 -8.65 2.58
N TRP A 54 4.88 -7.56 2.67
CA TRP A 54 4.65 -6.87 3.93
C TRP A 54 3.60 -7.61 4.76
N LEU A 55 4.04 -8.12 5.91
CA LEU A 55 3.19 -8.71 6.93
C LEU A 55 2.89 -7.67 8.01
N THR A 56 1.64 -7.64 8.50
CA THR A 56 1.31 -6.93 9.73
C THR A 56 2.08 -7.52 10.91
N ALA A 57 2.20 -6.75 11.99
CA ALA A 57 2.49 -7.32 13.30
C ALA A 57 1.43 -8.38 13.67
N ASP A 58 1.65 -9.12 14.76
CA ASP A 58 0.65 -10.03 15.30
C ASP A 58 -0.62 -9.24 15.70
N VAL A 59 -1.63 -9.27 14.82
CA VAL A 59 -2.97 -8.72 14.99
C VAL A 59 -3.90 -9.90 15.30
N PRO A 60 -4.24 -10.16 16.58
CA PRO A 60 -4.95 -11.37 16.99
C PRO A 60 -6.29 -11.57 16.27
N GLU A 61 -7.01 -10.49 15.94
CA GLU A 61 -8.20 -10.53 15.09
C GLU A 61 -8.32 -9.24 14.27
N LEU A 62 -8.47 -9.35 12.94
CA LEU A 62 -8.85 -8.23 12.07
C LEU A 62 -10.38 -8.08 12.09
N LYS A 63 -10.90 -7.49 13.16
CA LYS A 63 -12.28 -7.05 13.23
C LYS A 63 -12.30 -5.54 12.96
N PRO A 64 -12.55 -5.10 11.71
CA PRO A 64 -12.71 -3.67 11.45
C PRO A 64 -13.97 -3.19 12.17
N GLU A 65 -13.80 -2.45 13.24
CA GLU A 65 -14.90 -1.70 13.86
C GLU A 65 -15.08 -0.39 13.09
N LYS A 66 -16.33 0.00 12.84
CA LYS A 66 -16.63 1.29 12.23
C LYS A 66 -16.31 2.37 13.26
N GLU A 67 -15.17 3.05 13.11
CA GLU A 67 -14.89 4.26 13.88
C GLU A 67 -15.90 5.36 13.53
N GLU A 68 -16.18 6.23 14.50
CA GLU A 68 -16.93 7.45 14.24
C GLU A 68 -16.19 8.26 13.18
N VAL A 69 -16.91 8.65 12.12
CA VAL A 69 -16.37 9.51 11.05
C VAL A 69 -15.73 10.70 11.74
N TYR A 70 -14.41 10.93 11.55
CA TYR A 70 -13.75 12.14 12.00
C TYR A 70 -14.58 13.32 11.49
N GLY A 71 -15.35 13.89 12.41
CA GLY A 71 -16.34 14.90 12.09
C GLY A 71 -15.67 16.03 11.33
N GLU A 72 -16.38 16.51 10.32
CA GLU A 72 -16.13 17.80 9.70
C GLU A 72 -15.73 18.79 10.81
N LEU A 73 -14.49 19.30 10.73
CA LEU A 73 -14.11 20.46 11.50
C LEU A 73 -15.03 21.59 11.02
N ASP A 74 -16.13 21.81 11.74
CA ASP A 74 -17.00 22.97 11.61
C ASP A 74 -16.11 24.22 11.58
N HIS A 75 -16.13 24.92 10.44
CA HIS A 75 -15.29 26.07 10.13
C HIS A 75 -15.99 27.38 10.56
#